data_AF-A0A7X9FS76-F1
#
_entry.id   AF-A0A7X9FS76-F1
#
_cell.length_a   1.000
_cell.length_b   1.000
_cell.length_c   1.000
_cell.angle_alpha   90.00
_cell.angle_beta   90.00
_cell.angle_gamma   90.00
#
_symmetry.space_group_name_H-M   'P 1'
#
loop_
_entity.id
_entity.type
_entity.pdbx_description
1 polymer ?
#
loop_
_entity_poly.entity_id
_entity_poly.type
_entity_poly.pdbx_seq_one_letter_code
_entity_poly.pdbx_strand_id
1 'polypeptide(L)'
;PSSNEIKPESKLPPIFEGKDDFISLNAAMAAAHFEINPSLQNRSDLVYALSKLVAHRCMRTLHHTLVYSNPPQDKDCQDAIFYTLSLDPSNPEAICAKDGIDSPSCRNAFREQETVIRMPYKVDPNLLRKFESDIRIKEGEQAAAISKAKDQLQAALSIIQNEATEAKKKPSSDLMNAFTTLLDIHCLPILIVPNPEYEKLQQEQNKALSQDSQDPASSNTKRNDLPTFNQMLSQLINTPSKSTPIPRLRSRSRVISENCHYYIQQSLEYIPDFPRAICHRDGFYSPNCIIALRKQKISDAKASKTPISNVLGGLEPF
;
A
#
# COMPACT_ATOMS: atom_id res chain seq x y z
N PRO A 1 -32.29 22.83 -46.05
CA PRO A 1 -32.01 21.90 -44.92
C PRO A 1 -30.54 21.42 -45.00
N SER A 2 -29.62 22.26 -44.50
CA SER A 2 -28.20 21.92 -44.39
C SER A 2 -27.95 21.27 -43.03
N SER A 3 -27.54 20.01 -43.05
CA SER A 3 -27.08 19.30 -41.86
C SER A 3 -25.69 19.83 -41.47
N ASN A 4 -25.65 20.62 -40.40
CA ASN A 4 -24.40 20.99 -39.72
C ASN A 4 -23.82 19.74 -39.05
N GLU A 5 -22.72 19.22 -39.61
CA GLU A 5 -21.86 18.26 -38.93
C GLU A 5 -21.15 18.97 -37.77
N ILE A 6 -21.61 18.70 -36.55
CA ILE A 6 -20.87 19.02 -35.33
C ILE A 6 -19.72 18.02 -35.24
N LYS A 7 -18.51 18.45 -35.59
CA LYS A 7 -17.28 17.71 -35.26
C LYS A 7 -17.10 17.72 -33.73
N PRO A 8 -17.00 16.56 -33.07
CA PRO A 8 -16.61 16.54 -31.67
C PRO A 8 -15.11 16.85 -31.57
N GLU A 9 -14.79 18.03 -31.04
CA GLU A 9 -13.46 18.32 -30.52
C GLU A 9 -13.16 17.36 -29.37
N SER A 10 -12.39 16.31 -29.67
CA SER A 10 -11.71 15.48 -28.69
C SER A 10 -10.63 16.32 -28.00
N LYS A 11 -11.03 17.13 -27.03
CA LYS A 11 -10.10 17.69 -26.05
C LYS A 11 -9.61 16.55 -25.17
N LEU A 12 -8.41 16.06 -25.48
CA LEU A 12 -7.61 15.25 -24.56
C LEU A 12 -7.55 15.97 -23.21
N PRO A 13 -7.86 15.32 -22.08
CA PRO A 13 -7.54 15.91 -20.79
C PRO A 13 -6.02 16.12 -20.72
N PRO A 14 -5.57 17.23 -20.11
CA PRO A 14 -4.15 17.55 -20.04
C PRO A 14 -3.38 16.40 -19.40
N ILE A 15 -2.27 16.06 -20.04
CA ILE A 15 -1.23 15.17 -19.51
C ILE A 15 -0.86 15.68 -18.12
N PHE A 16 -0.94 14.79 -17.13
CA PHE A 16 -0.78 15.06 -15.71
C PHE A 16 0.49 15.88 -15.41
N GLU A 17 0.33 17.13 -14.95
CA GLU A 17 1.44 18.06 -14.61
C GLU A 17 1.70 18.12 -13.08
N GLY A 18 1.65 17.00 -12.37
CA GLY A 18 1.78 17.01 -10.90
C GLY A 18 2.59 15.85 -10.34
N LYS A 19 3.29 16.09 -9.21
CA LYS A 19 4.13 15.14 -8.41
C LYS A 19 3.55 13.74 -8.10
N ASP A 20 2.34 13.43 -8.55
CA ASP A 20 1.69 12.12 -8.52
C ASP A 20 2.18 11.19 -9.66
N ASP A 21 3.18 11.64 -10.44
CA ASP A 21 3.67 11.00 -11.67
C ASP A 21 4.08 9.53 -11.48
N PHE A 22 4.84 9.19 -10.45
CA PHE A 22 5.36 7.83 -10.32
C PHE A 22 4.28 6.80 -9.94
N ILE A 23 3.39 7.14 -9.01
CA ILE A 23 2.32 6.22 -8.57
C ILE A 23 1.28 6.05 -9.69
N SER A 24 0.93 7.15 -10.36
CA SER A 24 0.01 7.12 -11.51
C SER A 24 0.61 6.35 -12.68
N LEU A 25 1.89 6.56 -12.98
CA LEU A 25 2.62 5.81 -14.01
C LEU A 25 2.66 4.31 -13.70
N ASN A 26 2.95 3.92 -12.45
CA ASN A 26 2.98 2.52 -12.07
C ASN A 26 1.61 1.83 -12.23
N ALA A 27 0.52 2.52 -11.88
CA ALA A 27 -0.83 2.03 -12.12
C ALA A 27 -1.15 1.89 -13.62
N ALA A 28 -0.75 2.87 -14.44
CA ALA A 28 -0.92 2.82 -15.88
C ALA A 28 -0.12 1.69 -16.54
N MET A 29 1.13 1.47 -16.12
CA MET A 29 1.96 0.37 -16.61
C MET A 29 1.36 -0.99 -16.24
N ALA A 30 0.91 -1.16 -15.00
CA ALA A 30 0.25 -2.39 -14.57
C ALA A 30 -1.06 -2.66 -15.33
N ALA A 31 -1.82 -1.61 -15.65
CA ALA A 31 -3.03 -1.71 -16.46
C ALA A 31 -2.71 -2.19 -17.88
N ALA A 32 -1.70 -1.58 -18.52
CA ALA A 32 -1.24 -2.00 -19.83
C ALA A 32 -0.75 -3.46 -19.85
N HIS A 33 0.00 -3.89 -18.83
CA HIS A 33 0.44 -5.29 -18.73
C HIS A 33 -0.73 -6.28 -18.57
N PHE A 34 -1.74 -5.92 -17.78
CA PHE A 34 -2.93 -6.73 -17.61
C PHE A 34 -3.77 -6.82 -18.89
N GLU A 35 -3.90 -5.73 -19.64
CA GLU A 35 -4.58 -5.74 -20.94
C GLU A 35 -3.87 -6.62 -21.97
N ILE A 36 -2.54 -6.55 -22.02
CA ILE A 36 -1.72 -7.38 -22.93
C ILE A 36 -1.81 -8.86 -22.53
N ASN A 37 -1.80 -9.16 -21.23
CA ASN A 37 -1.85 -10.53 -20.71
C ASN A 37 -2.71 -10.60 -19.43
N PRO A 38 -3.98 -11.00 -19.52
CA PRO A 38 -4.92 -11.09 -18.40
C PRO A 38 -4.66 -12.25 -17.43
N SER A 39 -3.44 -12.36 -16.91
CA SER A 39 -3.06 -13.39 -15.93
C SER A 39 -3.48 -13.02 -14.51
N LEU A 40 -3.58 -14.01 -13.62
CA LEU A 40 -3.85 -13.78 -12.19
C LEU A 40 -2.77 -12.90 -11.53
N GLN A 41 -1.52 -13.07 -11.95
CA GLN A 41 -0.39 -12.27 -11.48
C GLN A 41 -0.55 -10.81 -11.92
N ASN A 42 -0.76 -10.55 -13.21
CA ASN A 42 -0.94 -9.20 -13.72
C ASN A 42 -2.17 -8.51 -13.12
N ARG A 43 -3.26 -9.26 -12.86
CA ARG A 43 -4.41 -8.73 -12.11
C ARG A 43 -4.01 -8.33 -10.70
N SER A 44 -3.24 -9.16 -10.00
CA SER A 44 -2.76 -8.86 -8.64
C SER A 44 -1.87 -7.61 -8.64
N ASP A 45 -0.98 -7.48 -9.61
CA ASP A 45 -0.07 -6.34 -9.74
C ASP A 45 -0.83 -5.04 -10.06
N LEU A 46 -1.83 -5.12 -10.95
CA LEU A 46 -2.75 -4.02 -11.23
C LEU A 46 -3.54 -3.60 -9.99
N VAL A 47 -4.15 -4.55 -9.31
CA VAL A 47 -4.92 -4.33 -8.08
C VAL A 47 -4.04 -3.73 -6.97
N TYR A 48 -2.77 -4.12 -6.87
CA TYR A 48 -1.80 -3.50 -5.96
C TYR A 48 -1.48 -2.05 -6.35
N ALA A 49 -1.16 -1.79 -7.61
CA ALA A 49 -0.82 -0.45 -8.10
C ALA A 49 -2.01 0.52 -7.94
N LEU A 50 -3.22 0.06 -8.27
CA LEU A 50 -4.45 0.83 -8.08
C LEU A 50 -4.73 1.13 -6.60
N SER A 51 -4.52 0.18 -5.68
CA SER A 51 -4.64 0.47 -4.24
C SER A 51 -3.73 1.60 -3.80
N LYS A 52 -2.48 1.65 -4.30
CA LYS A 52 -1.55 2.74 -3.98
C LYS A 52 -2.01 4.07 -4.59
N LEU A 53 -2.50 4.04 -5.82
CA LEU A 53 -3.06 5.22 -6.48
C LEU A 53 -4.27 5.76 -5.71
N VAL A 54 -5.22 4.90 -5.34
CA VAL A 54 -6.40 5.27 -4.55
C VAL A 54 -5.97 5.86 -3.21
N ALA A 55 -5.08 5.19 -2.48
CA ALA A 55 -4.66 5.68 -1.17
C ALA A 55 -3.97 7.05 -1.26
N HIS A 56 -3.09 7.24 -2.24
CA HIS A 56 -2.37 8.49 -2.47
C HIS A 56 -3.27 9.63 -2.94
N ARG A 57 -4.12 9.36 -3.94
CA ARG A 57 -4.96 10.37 -4.59
C ARG A 57 -6.18 10.72 -3.77
N CYS A 58 -6.89 9.71 -3.29
CA CYS A 58 -8.19 9.86 -2.62
C CYS A 58 -8.08 10.22 -1.15
N MET A 59 -7.04 9.73 -0.47
CA MET A 59 -6.81 9.95 0.97
C MET A 59 -5.56 10.79 1.22
N ARG A 60 -5.24 11.72 0.30
CA ARG A 60 -4.00 12.51 0.31
C ARG A 60 -3.73 13.21 1.63
N THR A 61 -4.75 13.76 2.29
CA THR A 61 -4.56 14.52 3.55
C THR A 61 -4.54 13.64 4.79
N LEU A 62 -4.79 12.33 4.68
CA LEU A 62 -4.92 11.44 5.83
C LEU A 62 -3.63 11.36 6.64
N HIS A 63 -2.46 11.41 5.99
CA HIS A 63 -1.18 11.37 6.69
C HIS A 63 -0.86 12.60 7.55
N HIS A 64 -1.58 13.71 7.34
CA HIS A 64 -1.43 14.92 8.15
C HIS A 64 -2.55 15.08 9.17
N THR A 65 -3.79 14.85 8.73
CA THR A 65 -4.98 15.11 9.53
C THR A 65 -5.35 13.93 10.41
N LEU A 66 -5.00 12.71 9.98
CA LEU A 66 -5.50 11.44 10.50
C LEU A 66 -7.03 11.35 10.47
N VAL A 67 -7.71 12.17 9.66
CA VAL A 67 -9.18 12.21 9.55
C VAL A 67 -9.56 12.10 8.07
N TYR A 68 -10.50 11.21 7.78
CA TYR A 68 -11.05 11.04 6.44
C TYR A 68 -12.45 10.42 6.53
N SER A 69 -13.47 11.29 6.42
CA SER A 69 -14.84 10.93 6.79
C SER A 69 -15.78 10.81 5.59
N ASN A 70 -15.48 11.48 4.49
CA ASN A 70 -16.39 11.59 3.36
C ASN A 70 -15.76 11.05 2.08
N PRO A 71 -16.57 10.44 1.19
CA PRO A 71 -16.12 10.09 -0.14
C PRO A 71 -15.57 11.31 -0.88
N PRO A 72 -14.55 11.10 -1.72
CA PRO A 72 -13.92 12.15 -2.49
C PRO A 72 -14.89 12.67 -3.56
N GLN A 73 -14.90 13.98 -3.76
CA GLN A 73 -15.67 14.64 -4.84
C GLN A 73 -14.90 14.69 -6.17
N ASP A 74 -13.59 14.42 -6.13
CA ASP A 74 -12.73 14.35 -7.30
C ASP A 74 -13.12 13.16 -8.18
N LYS A 75 -13.53 13.44 -9.43
CA LYS A 75 -14.03 12.42 -10.36
C LYS A 75 -12.99 11.34 -10.63
N ASP A 76 -11.75 11.72 -10.90
CA ASP A 76 -10.69 10.78 -11.22
C ASP A 76 -10.39 9.82 -10.05
N CYS A 77 -10.49 10.30 -8.82
CA CYS A 77 -10.40 9.46 -7.64
C CYS A 77 -11.61 8.50 -7.51
N GLN A 78 -12.84 8.97 -7.77
CA GLN A 78 -14.02 8.09 -7.80
C GLN A 78 -13.86 6.99 -8.86
N ASP A 79 -13.40 7.35 -10.06
CA ASP A 79 -13.14 6.40 -11.15
C ASP A 79 -12.08 5.36 -10.74
N ALA A 80 -10.99 5.79 -10.07
CA ALA A 80 -9.98 4.88 -9.53
C ALA A 80 -10.55 3.94 -8.45
N ILE A 81 -11.39 4.44 -7.55
CA ILE A 81 -12.07 3.62 -6.53
C ILE A 81 -12.96 2.57 -7.19
N PHE A 82 -13.84 2.98 -8.10
CA PHE A 82 -14.78 2.06 -8.75
C PHE A 82 -14.08 1.01 -9.59
N TYR A 83 -13.03 1.41 -10.32
CA TYR A 83 -12.24 0.47 -11.08
C TYR A 83 -11.52 -0.54 -10.19
N THR A 84 -10.91 -0.08 -9.10
CA THR A 84 -10.26 -0.97 -8.12
C THR A 84 -11.26 -1.96 -7.55
N LEU A 85 -12.47 -1.51 -7.16
CA LEU A 85 -13.51 -2.38 -6.61
C LEU A 85 -14.11 -3.34 -7.65
N SER A 86 -14.12 -2.97 -8.93
CA SER A 86 -14.53 -3.88 -10.01
C SER A 86 -13.56 -5.05 -10.19
N LEU A 87 -12.27 -4.81 -9.93
CA LEU A 87 -11.23 -5.83 -9.99
C LEU A 87 -11.12 -6.61 -8.67
N ASP A 88 -11.27 -5.94 -7.53
CA ASP A 88 -11.15 -6.53 -6.19
C ASP A 88 -12.19 -5.89 -5.25
N PRO A 89 -13.39 -6.48 -5.12
CA PRO A 89 -14.46 -5.93 -4.28
C PRO A 89 -14.12 -5.85 -2.78
N SER A 90 -13.10 -6.60 -2.34
CA SER A 90 -12.60 -6.63 -0.96
C SER A 90 -11.42 -5.68 -0.72
N ASN A 91 -11.08 -4.84 -1.68
CA ASN A 91 -9.92 -3.96 -1.61
C ASN A 91 -10.03 -2.96 -0.44
N PRO A 92 -9.19 -3.06 0.60
CA PRO A 92 -9.38 -2.25 1.80
C PRO A 92 -9.13 -0.77 1.54
N GLU A 93 -8.11 -0.41 0.75
CA GLU A 93 -7.86 1.00 0.42
C GLU A 93 -9.01 1.64 -0.35
N ALA A 94 -9.60 0.93 -1.32
CA ALA A 94 -10.74 1.43 -2.09
C ALA A 94 -12.03 1.51 -1.26
N ILE A 95 -12.30 0.53 -0.40
CA ILE A 95 -13.44 0.58 0.53
C ILE A 95 -13.30 1.76 1.49
N CYS A 96 -12.12 1.94 2.09
CA CYS A 96 -11.88 3.04 3.02
C CYS A 96 -11.90 4.41 2.34
N ALA A 97 -11.39 4.53 1.11
CA ALA A 97 -11.50 5.76 0.33
C ALA A 97 -12.96 6.07 -0.04
N LYS A 98 -13.79 5.05 -0.30
CA LYS A 98 -15.20 5.22 -0.62
C LYS A 98 -16.05 5.61 0.59
N ASP A 99 -15.90 4.86 1.69
CA ASP A 99 -16.84 4.91 2.81
C ASP A 99 -16.31 5.71 4.01
N GLY A 100 -15.02 6.09 3.99
CA GLY A 100 -14.35 6.75 5.10
C GLY A 100 -13.57 5.79 5.99
N ILE A 101 -12.51 6.29 6.63
CA ILE A 101 -11.55 5.48 7.43
C ILE A 101 -12.16 4.94 8.72
N ASP A 102 -13.18 5.62 9.23
CA ASP A 102 -13.88 5.27 10.46
C ASP A 102 -15.17 4.45 10.19
N SER A 103 -15.44 4.08 8.94
CA SER A 103 -16.62 3.31 8.56
C SER A 103 -16.53 1.83 9.01
N PRO A 104 -17.66 1.16 9.29
CA PRO A 104 -17.67 -0.28 9.57
C PRO A 104 -17.13 -1.12 8.41
N SER A 105 -17.42 -0.74 7.16
CA SER A 105 -16.95 -1.44 5.96
C SER A 105 -15.42 -1.38 5.84
N CYS A 106 -14.81 -0.21 6.05
CA CYS A 106 -13.36 -0.06 6.09
C CYS A 106 -12.71 -0.94 7.16
N ARG A 107 -13.26 -0.95 8.39
CA ARG A 107 -12.77 -1.82 9.48
C ARG A 107 -12.85 -3.30 9.13
N ASN A 108 -13.94 -3.73 8.50
CA ASN A 108 -14.11 -5.13 8.12
C ASN A 108 -13.14 -5.52 6.99
N ALA A 109 -12.96 -4.66 5.98
CA ALA A 109 -12.04 -4.92 4.88
C ALA A 109 -10.59 -5.14 5.35
N PHE A 110 -10.11 -4.31 6.28
CA PHE A 110 -8.77 -4.50 6.86
C PHE A 110 -8.70 -5.69 7.82
N ARG A 111 -9.80 -6.08 8.48
CA ARG A 111 -9.84 -7.26 9.34
C ARG A 111 -9.72 -8.57 8.55
N GLU A 112 -10.28 -8.59 7.35
CA GLU A 112 -10.21 -9.72 6.42
C GLU A 112 -8.85 -9.84 5.71
N GLN A 113 -7.98 -8.84 5.86
CA GLN A 113 -6.63 -8.87 5.34
C GLN A 113 -5.76 -9.79 6.18
N GLU A 114 -5.18 -10.82 5.57
CA GLU A 114 -4.23 -11.70 6.24
C GLU A 114 -2.84 -11.04 6.25
N THR A 115 -2.14 -11.10 7.38
CA THR A 115 -0.71 -10.76 7.41
C THR A 115 0.06 -12.05 7.23
N VAL A 116 0.75 -12.18 6.09
CA VAL A 116 1.54 -13.36 5.77
C VAL A 116 3.01 -13.05 6.02
N ILE A 117 3.60 -13.81 6.92
CA ILE A 117 5.04 -13.79 7.16
C ILE A 117 5.67 -14.59 6.01
N ARG A 118 6.45 -13.94 5.14
CA ARG A 118 7.23 -14.66 4.12
C ARG A 118 8.70 -14.64 4.50
N MET A 119 9.35 -15.79 4.40
CA MET A 119 10.81 -15.91 4.45
C MET A 119 11.42 -15.03 3.36
N PRO A 120 12.59 -14.40 3.60
CA PRO A 120 13.18 -13.46 2.66
C PRO A 120 13.32 -14.12 1.28
N TYR A 121 12.67 -13.52 0.28
CA TYR A 121 12.95 -13.79 -1.11
C TYR A 121 14.44 -13.62 -1.38
N LYS A 122 15.03 -14.50 -2.18
CA LYS A 122 16.34 -14.25 -2.78
C LYS A 122 16.18 -12.98 -3.63
N VAL A 123 16.69 -11.87 -3.12
CA VAL A 123 16.77 -10.61 -3.87
C VAL A 123 17.63 -10.88 -5.11
N ASP A 124 17.18 -10.45 -6.28
CA ASP A 124 17.93 -10.59 -7.53
C ASP A 124 19.35 -10.00 -7.34
N PRO A 125 20.42 -10.80 -7.46
CA PRO A 125 21.80 -10.34 -7.29
C PRO A 125 22.16 -9.16 -8.19
N ASN A 126 21.52 -9.02 -9.36
CA ASN A 126 21.80 -7.93 -10.30
C ASN A 126 21.16 -6.60 -9.88
N LEU A 127 19.99 -6.65 -9.25
CA LEU A 127 19.37 -5.50 -8.60
C LEU A 127 20.19 -5.11 -7.37
N LEU A 128 20.64 -6.11 -6.59
CA LEU A 128 21.55 -5.91 -5.46
C LEU A 128 22.82 -5.17 -5.90
N ARG A 129 23.48 -5.59 -6.99
CA ARG A 129 24.69 -4.94 -7.54
C ARG A 129 24.49 -3.48 -7.95
N LYS A 130 23.31 -3.12 -8.45
CA LYS A 130 23.01 -1.73 -8.87
C LYS A 130 22.78 -0.80 -7.67
N PHE A 131 22.38 -1.37 -6.53
CA PHE A 131 22.25 -0.67 -5.26
C PHE A 131 23.43 -0.93 -4.30
N GLU A 132 24.36 -1.83 -4.63
CA GLU A 132 25.41 -2.33 -3.71
C GLU A 132 26.35 -1.25 -3.19
N SER A 133 26.62 -0.18 -3.96
CA SER A 133 27.43 0.94 -3.47
C SER A 133 26.70 1.76 -2.42
N ASP A 134 25.40 2.02 -2.63
CA ASP A 134 24.55 2.75 -1.69
C ASP A 134 24.13 1.87 -0.50
N ILE A 135 23.97 0.57 -0.73
CA ILE A 135 23.67 -0.45 0.27
C ILE A 135 24.89 -0.67 1.16
N ARG A 136 26.12 -0.83 0.65
CA ARG A 136 27.31 -1.07 1.48
C ARG A 136 27.65 0.10 2.40
N ILE A 137 27.49 1.34 1.92
CA ILE A 137 27.66 2.54 2.77
C ILE A 137 26.56 2.56 3.84
N LYS A 138 25.32 2.25 3.46
CA LYS A 138 24.21 2.11 4.42
C LYS A 138 24.34 0.89 5.32
N GLU A 139 25.01 -0.20 4.95
CA GLU A 139 25.14 -1.41 5.74
C GLU A 139 26.06 -1.19 6.94
N GLY A 140 27.14 -0.42 6.78
CA GLY A 140 27.99 -0.01 7.90
C GLY A 140 27.24 0.90 8.88
N GLU A 141 26.54 1.91 8.35
CA GLU A 141 25.73 2.84 9.16
C GLU A 141 24.51 2.15 9.79
N GLN A 142 23.86 1.23 9.08
CA GLN A 142 22.73 0.42 9.55
C GLN A 142 23.20 -0.60 10.57
N ALA A 143 24.33 -1.27 10.38
CA ALA A 143 24.87 -2.21 11.37
C ALA A 143 25.20 -1.48 12.69
N ALA A 144 25.81 -0.30 12.60
CA ALA A 144 26.06 0.55 13.77
C ALA A 144 24.74 1.02 14.42
N ALA A 145 23.75 1.45 13.63
CA ALA A 145 22.43 1.86 14.13
C ALA A 145 21.66 0.70 14.77
N ILE A 146 21.71 -0.50 14.17
CA ILE A 146 21.11 -1.73 14.70
C ILE A 146 21.78 -2.09 16.02
N SER A 147 23.12 -2.12 16.08
CA SER A 147 23.85 -2.43 17.32
C SER A 147 23.46 -1.46 18.42
N LYS A 148 23.52 -0.15 18.13
CA LYS A 148 23.14 0.89 19.08
C LYS A 148 21.68 0.74 19.54
N ALA A 149 20.75 0.47 18.63
CA ALA A 149 19.34 0.28 18.99
C ALA A 149 19.12 -0.98 19.82
N LYS A 150 19.86 -2.07 19.56
CA LYS A 150 19.84 -3.29 20.39
C LYS A 150 20.40 -3.02 21.78
N ASP A 151 21.50 -2.29 21.89
CA ASP A 151 22.10 -1.92 23.18
C ASP A 151 21.13 -1.04 23.99
N GLN A 152 20.49 -0.06 23.35
CA GLN A 152 19.45 0.77 23.96
C GLN A 152 18.24 -0.05 24.41
N LEU A 153 17.79 -1.00 23.58
CA LEU A 153 16.70 -1.91 23.92
C LEU A 153 17.07 -2.75 25.14
N GLN A 154 18.25 -3.37 25.16
CA GLN A 154 18.71 -4.20 26.27
C GLN A 154 18.88 -3.39 27.56
N ALA A 155 19.41 -2.17 27.47
CA ALA A 155 19.49 -1.25 28.60
C ALA A 155 18.10 -0.92 29.15
N ALA A 156 17.16 -0.53 28.29
CA ALA A 156 15.79 -0.22 28.69
C ALA A 156 15.06 -1.43 29.30
N LEU A 157 15.23 -2.62 28.73
CA LEU A 157 14.62 -3.86 29.25
C LEU A 157 15.21 -4.24 30.61
N SER A 158 16.51 -4.07 30.83
CA SER A 158 17.12 -4.35 32.13
C SER A 158 16.63 -3.40 33.23
N ILE A 159 16.39 -2.12 32.90
CA ILE A 159 15.73 -1.16 33.82
C ILE A 159 14.33 -1.66 34.18
N ILE A 160 13.53 -2.06 33.19
CA ILE A 160 12.17 -2.58 33.42
C ILE A 160 12.19 -3.84 34.28
N GLN A 161 13.10 -4.78 34.01
CA GLN A 161 13.22 -6.03 34.79
C GLN A 161 13.65 -5.76 36.24
N ASN A 162 14.56 -4.81 36.46
CA ASN A 162 15.04 -4.45 37.80
C ASN A 162 14.03 -3.59 38.58
N GLU A 163 13.19 -2.84 37.89
CA GLU A 163 12.16 -1.96 38.48
C GLU A 163 10.75 -2.58 38.51
N ALA A 164 10.62 -3.86 38.14
CA ALA A 164 9.35 -4.57 37.97
C ALA A 164 8.51 -4.75 39.27
N THR A 165 8.97 -4.23 40.40
CA THR A 165 8.24 -4.26 41.67
C THR A 165 7.23 -3.13 41.86
N GLU A 166 7.21 -2.10 40.99
CA GLU A 166 6.21 -1.03 41.07
C GLU A 166 5.30 -0.95 39.84
N ALA A 167 3.99 -1.00 40.11
CA ALA A 167 2.91 -1.10 39.14
C ALA A 167 2.94 0.01 38.06
N LYS A 168 2.85 -0.42 36.80
CA LYS A 168 2.51 0.39 35.61
C LYS A 168 3.38 1.64 35.39
N LYS A 169 4.70 1.47 35.30
CA LYS A 169 5.54 2.50 34.67
C LYS A 169 5.22 2.59 33.18
N LYS A 170 4.87 3.80 32.74
CA LYS A 170 4.76 4.16 31.32
C LYS A 170 6.08 3.75 30.63
N PRO A 171 6.04 3.12 29.44
CA PRO A 171 7.27 2.74 28.75
C PRO A 171 8.16 3.97 28.59
N SER A 172 9.46 3.81 28.87
CA SER A 172 10.42 4.90 28.76
C SER A 172 10.49 5.37 27.29
N SER A 173 10.76 6.65 27.09
CA SER A 173 11.00 7.20 25.75
C SER A 173 12.12 6.44 25.02
N ASP A 174 13.10 5.94 25.76
CA ASP A 174 14.24 5.21 25.22
C ASP A 174 13.82 3.85 24.65
N LEU A 175 12.91 3.15 25.32
CA LEU A 175 12.35 1.90 24.79
C LEU A 175 11.58 2.15 23.49
N MET A 176 10.75 3.19 23.47
CA MET A 176 9.99 3.58 22.27
C MET A 176 10.92 3.95 21.11
N ASN A 177 11.99 4.69 21.38
CA ASN A 177 12.98 5.11 20.38
C ASN A 177 13.76 3.90 19.82
N ALA A 178 14.17 2.97 20.69
CA ALA A 178 14.86 1.75 20.27
C ALA A 178 13.96 0.90 19.35
N PHE A 179 12.71 0.64 19.75
CA PHE A 179 11.77 -0.09 18.90
C PHE A 179 11.44 0.65 17.61
N THR A 180 11.29 1.97 17.63
CA THR A 180 11.09 2.77 16.42
C THR A 180 12.23 2.54 15.43
N THR A 181 13.48 2.62 15.91
CA THR A 181 14.67 2.42 15.08
C THR A 181 14.73 1.01 14.49
N LEU A 182 14.48 -0.02 15.31
CA LEU A 182 14.50 -1.41 14.86
C LEU A 182 13.39 -1.71 13.84
N LEU A 183 12.18 -1.21 14.08
CA LEU A 183 11.08 -1.33 13.11
C LEU A 183 11.41 -0.60 11.81
N ASP A 184 11.99 0.59 11.88
CA ASP A 184 12.31 1.39 10.69
C ASP A 184 13.38 0.75 9.81
N ILE A 185 14.28 -0.04 10.41
CA ILE A 185 15.30 -0.77 9.67
C ILE A 185 14.74 -2.10 9.13
N HIS A 186 14.04 -2.87 9.97
CA HIS A 186 13.63 -4.24 9.62
C HIS A 186 12.30 -4.34 8.87
N CYS A 187 11.44 -3.34 8.99
CA CYS A 187 10.14 -3.26 8.31
C CYS A 187 10.15 -2.37 7.05
N LEU A 188 11.33 -2.02 6.53
CA LEU A 188 11.41 -1.39 5.22
C LEU A 188 10.65 -2.24 4.19
N PRO A 189 9.88 -1.62 3.29
CA PRO A 189 9.18 -2.36 2.26
C PRO A 189 10.19 -3.20 1.49
N ILE A 190 10.08 -4.53 1.64
CA ILE A 190 10.85 -5.46 0.82
C ILE A 190 10.39 -5.20 -0.61
N LEU A 191 11.29 -4.73 -1.46
CA LEU A 191 11.07 -4.79 -2.90
C LEU A 191 10.97 -6.28 -3.25
N ILE A 192 9.74 -6.77 -3.40
CA ILE A 192 9.49 -8.13 -3.86
C ILE A 192 9.86 -8.14 -5.34
N VAL A 193 11.09 -8.57 -5.62
CA VAL A 193 11.45 -8.99 -6.99
C VAL A 193 10.91 -10.40 -7.17
N PRO A 194 10.19 -10.72 -8.27
CA PRO A 194 9.74 -12.07 -8.55
C PRO A 194 10.90 -13.06 -8.46
N ASN A 195 10.68 -14.21 -7.80
CA ASN A 195 11.67 -15.27 -7.80
C ASN A 195 11.87 -15.75 -9.26
N PRO A 196 13.10 -15.79 -9.80
CA PRO A 196 13.34 -16.22 -11.18
C PRO A 196 12.89 -17.67 -11.44
N GLU A 197 12.83 -18.55 -10.42
CA GLU A 197 12.22 -19.88 -10.57
C GLU A 197 10.70 -19.81 -10.70
N TYR A 198 10.06 -18.86 -10.03
CA TYR A 198 8.63 -18.61 -10.16
C TYR A 198 8.28 -17.98 -11.51
N GLU A 199 9.13 -17.09 -12.03
CA GLU A 199 9.03 -16.60 -13.41
C GLU A 199 9.18 -17.72 -14.43
N LYS A 200 10.12 -18.66 -14.22
CA LYS A 200 10.26 -19.85 -15.09
C LYS A 200 9.01 -20.72 -15.06
N LEU A 201 8.48 -21.02 -13.87
CA LEU A 201 7.25 -21.79 -13.72
C LEU A 201 6.06 -21.09 -14.39
N GLN A 202 5.95 -19.77 -14.27
CA GLN A 202 4.91 -18.99 -14.97
C GLN A 202 5.12 -18.99 -16.48
N GLN A 203 6.36 -18.86 -16.97
CA GLN A 203 6.65 -18.93 -18.40
C GLN A 203 6.31 -20.29 -18.99
N GLU A 204 6.60 -21.38 -18.27
CA GLU A 204 6.22 -22.73 -18.67
C GLU A 204 4.70 -22.91 -18.68
N GLN A 205 4.00 -22.40 -17.68
CA GLN A 205 2.54 -22.46 -17.61
C GLN A 205 1.87 -21.62 -18.72
N ASN A 206 2.41 -20.43 -19.02
CA ASN A 206 1.94 -19.58 -20.12
C ASN A 206 2.25 -20.19 -21.50
N LYS A 207 3.38 -20.88 -21.65
CA LYS A 207 3.69 -21.65 -22.87
C LYS A 207 2.70 -22.79 -23.08
N ALA A 208 2.35 -23.52 -22.02
CA ALA A 208 1.35 -24.58 -22.08
C ALA A 208 -0.03 -24.03 -22.50
N LEU A 209 -0.46 -22.89 -21.94
CA LEU A 209 -1.72 -22.23 -22.32
C LEU A 209 -1.72 -21.67 -23.75
N SER A 210 -0.56 -21.20 -24.24
CA SER A 210 -0.44 -20.64 -25.60
C SER A 210 -0.41 -21.72 -26.69
N GLN A 211 -0.01 -22.95 -26.36
CA GLN A 211 0.00 -24.07 -27.30
C GLN A 211 -1.41 -24.58 -27.63
N ASP A 212 -2.39 -24.35 -26.76
CA ASP A 212 -3.80 -24.72 -27.00
C ASP A 212 -4.58 -23.67 -27.81
N SER A 213 -3.97 -22.52 -28.15
CA SER A 213 -4.68 -21.39 -28.79
C SER A 213 -4.27 -21.10 -30.24
N GLN A 214 -3.57 -22.02 -30.92
CA GLN A 214 -3.26 -21.87 -32.35
C GLN A 214 -4.40 -22.33 -33.26
N ASP A 215 -5.46 -21.51 -33.33
CA ASP A 215 -6.30 -21.42 -34.53
C ASP A 215 -5.88 -20.19 -35.35
N PRO A 216 -5.43 -20.35 -36.61
CA PRO A 216 -4.97 -19.23 -37.41
C PRO A 216 -6.16 -18.55 -38.10
N ALA A 217 -6.62 -17.41 -37.57
CA ALA A 217 -7.45 -16.50 -38.34
C ALA A 217 -7.26 -15.02 -37.98
N SER A 218 -6.78 -14.28 -38.99
CA SER A 218 -6.99 -12.85 -39.24
C SER A 218 -6.15 -11.83 -38.43
N SER A 219 -5.00 -11.46 -38.99
CA SER A 219 -4.28 -10.22 -38.66
C SER A 219 -4.46 -9.17 -39.77
N ASN A 220 -5.09 -8.06 -39.42
CA ASN A 220 -4.96 -6.79 -40.12
C ASN A 220 -5.34 -5.67 -39.13
N THR A 221 -4.38 -5.23 -38.31
CA THR A 221 -4.61 -4.11 -37.39
C THR A 221 -3.51 -3.09 -37.53
N LYS A 222 -3.91 -1.92 -38.01
CA LYS A 222 -3.10 -0.70 -38.17
C LYS A 222 -2.57 -0.23 -36.82
N ARG A 223 -1.33 0.29 -36.82
CA ARG A 223 -0.74 1.11 -35.76
C ARG A 223 -1.64 2.32 -35.51
N ASN A 224 -2.37 2.30 -34.40
CA ASN A 224 -3.07 3.47 -33.87
C ASN A 224 -2.41 3.87 -32.55
N ASP A 225 -2.45 5.18 -32.28
CA ASP A 225 -1.83 5.84 -31.13
C ASP A 225 -2.22 5.20 -29.80
N LEU A 226 -1.29 5.24 -28.84
CA LEU A 226 -1.46 4.68 -27.50
C LEU A 226 -2.67 5.34 -26.81
N PRO A 227 -3.68 4.57 -26.39
CA PRO A 227 -4.84 5.11 -25.69
C PRO A 227 -4.43 5.69 -24.33
N THR A 228 -5.06 6.79 -23.94
CA THR A 228 -4.89 7.39 -22.61
C THR A 228 -5.52 6.49 -21.53
N PHE A 229 -5.03 6.57 -20.28
CA PHE A 229 -5.56 5.78 -19.16
C PHE A 229 -7.09 5.86 -19.04
N ASN A 230 -7.68 7.04 -19.20
CA ASN A 230 -9.14 7.22 -19.15
C ASN A 230 -9.87 6.54 -20.34
N GLN A 231 -9.23 6.43 -21.52
CA GLN A 231 -9.78 5.69 -22.66
C GLN A 231 -9.67 4.18 -22.47
N MET A 232 -8.53 3.69 -21.96
CA MET A 232 -8.35 2.28 -21.58
C MET A 232 -9.39 1.87 -20.53
N LEU A 233 -9.55 2.69 -19.49
CA LEU A 233 -10.52 2.51 -18.42
C LEU A 233 -11.97 2.45 -18.94
N SER A 234 -12.34 3.39 -19.82
CA SER A 234 -13.67 3.46 -20.40
C SER A 234 -13.96 2.29 -21.34
N GLN A 235 -12.95 1.79 -22.05
CA GLN A 235 -13.09 0.61 -22.90
C GLN A 235 -13.31 -0.65 -22.06
N LEU A 236 -12.53 -0.83 -21.00
CA LEU A 236 -12.67 -1.96 -20.07
C LEU A 236 -14.03 -2.03 -19.36
N ILE A 237 -14.64 -0.88 -19.05
CA ILE A 237 -15.96 -0.83 -18.41
C ILE A 237 -17.08 -1.23 -19.39
N ASN A 238 -16.89 -1.02 -20.69
CA ASN A 238 -17.94 -1.17 -21.70
C ASN A 238 -17.84 -2.43 -22.56
N THR A 239 -16.74 -3.19 -22.50
CA THR A 239 -16.66 -4.50 -23.18
C THR A 239 -17.41 -5.55 -22.38
N PRO A 240 -18.48 -6.18 -22.94
CA PRO A 240 -19.14 -7.30 -22.29
C PRO A 240 -18.18 -8.51 -22.28
N SER A 241 -17.46 -8.65 -21.18
CA SER A 241 -16.53 -9.74 -20.96
C SER A 241 -17.31 -11.05 -20.85
N LYS A 242 -17.09 -11.97 -21.80
CA LYS A 242 -17.44 -13.39 -21.62
C LYS A 242 -16.47 -13.99 -20.60
N SER A 243 -16.54 -13.57 -19.34
CA SER A 243 -15.59 -14.01 -18.32
C SER A 243 -16.06 -15.31 -17.66
N THR A 244 -15.27 -16.36 -17.86
CA THR A 244 -15.09 -17.43 -16.87
C THR A 244 -14.96 -16.77 -15.48
N PRO A 245 -15.65 -17.26 -14.43
CA PRO A 245 -15.59 -16.66 -13.11
C PRO A 245 -14.13 -16.64 -12.63
N ILE A 246 -13.53 -15.46 -12.66
CA ILE A 246 -12.16 -15.25 -12.18
C ILE A 246 -12.16 -15.63 -10.70
N PRO A 247 -11.29 -16.55 -10.26
CA PRO A 247 -11.19 -16.91 -8.86
C PRO A 247 -11.08 -15.64 -8.02
N ARG A 248 -11.89 -15.54 -6.96
CA ARG A 248 -11.69 -14.50 -5.95
C ARG A 248 -10.24 -14.58 -5.51
N LEU A 249 -9.53 -13.45 -5.58
CA LEU A 249 -8.23 -13.33 -4.94
C LEU A 249 -8.46 -13.73 -3.48
N ARG A 250 -7.87 -14.85 -3.05
CA ARG A 250 -7.91 -15.23 -1.64
C ARG A 250 -7.29 -14.09 -0.83
N SER A 251 -7.86 -13.85 0.36
CA SER A 251 -7.41 -12.93 1.40
C SER A 251 -6.11 -12.20 1.07
N ARG A 252 -6.23 -10.89 0.80
CA ARG A 252 -5.06 -10.04 0.53
C ARG A 252 -4.05 -10.25 1.64
N SER A 253 -2.87 -10.69 1.25
CA SER A 253 -1.79 -11.01 2.16
C SER A 253 -0.84 -9.83 2.25
N ARG A 254 -0.71 -9.19 3.42
CA ARG A 254 0.39 -8.25 3.65
C ARG A 254 1.65 -9.05 3.95
N VAL A 255 2.68 -8.87 3.13
CA VAL A 255 3.96 -9.53 3.32
C VAL A 255 4.87 -8.68 4.21
N ILE A 256 5.35 -9.26 5.30
CA ILE A 256 6.38 -8.68 6.18
C ILE A 256 7.52 -9.67 6.37
N SER A 257 8.74 -9.16 6.59
CA SER A 257 9.90 -10.00 6.92
C SER A 257 9.73 -10.63 8.31
N GLU A 258 10.41 -11.75 8.54
CA GLU A 258 10.45 -12.39 9.87
C GLU A 258 11.01 -11.45 10.95
N ASN A 259 12.09 -10.72 10.63
CA ASN A 259 12.66 -9.74 11.56
C ASN A 259 11.66 -8.60 11.87
N CYS A 260 10.98 -8.06 10.85
CA CYS A 260 9.93 -7.06 11.08
C CYS A 260 8.83 -7.61 11.98
N HIS A 261 8.34 -8.82 11.68
CA HIS A 261 7.30 -9.47 12.47
C HIS A 261 7.73 -9.67 13.93
N TYR A 262 8.95 -10.15 14.16
CA TYR A 262 9.53 -10.31 15.50
C TYR A 262 9.51 -8.99 16.29
N TYR A 263 10.02 -7.89 15.71
CA TYR A 263 10.05 -6.61 16.41
C TYR A 263 8.65 -5.97 16.56
N ILE A 264 7.72 -6.23 15.64
CA ILE A 264 6.30 -5.87 15.83
C ILE A 264 5.76 -6.59 17.06
N GLN A 265 5.93 -7.90 17.17
CA GLN A 265 5.41 -8.68 18.30
C GLN A 265 6.02 -8.21 19.62
N GLN A 266 7.35 -8.10 19.68
CA GLN A 266 8.05 -7.66 20.89
C GLN A 266 7.62 -6.26 21.30
N SER A 267 7.57 -5.30 20.37
CA SER A 267 7.17 -3.94 20.73
C SER A 267 5.72 -3.84 21.20
N LEU A 268 4.79 -4.64 20.65
CA LEU A 268 3.40 -4.67 21.09
C LEU A 268 3.19 -5.41 22.41
N GLU A 269 4.08 -6.35 22.76
CA GLU A 269 4.09 -7.00 24.07
C GLU A 269 4.39 -5.98 25.18
N TYR A 270 5.39 -5.11 24.97
CA TYR A 270 5.76 -4.06 25.92
C TYR A 270 4.87 -2.81 25.84
N ILE A 271 4.38 -2.46 24.64
CA ILE A 271 3.65 -1.24 24.35
C ILE A 271 2.45 -1.56 23.44
N PRO A 272 1.32 -2.02 23.99
CA PRO A 272 0.19 -2.54 23.19
C PRO A 272 -0.42 -1.53 22.19
N ASP A 273 -0.37 -0.23 22.52
CA ASP A 273 -0.88 0.85 21.68
C ASP A 273 0.22 1.53 20.84
N PHE A 274 1.38 0.88 20.61
CA PHE A 274 2.51 1.50 19.92
C PHE A 274 2.21 1.74 18.42
N PRO A 275 2.05 3.00 17.99
CA PRO A 275 1.50 3.27 16.65
C PRO A 275 2.40 2.76 15.54
N ARG A 276 3.74 2.88 15.68
CA ARG A 276 4.68 2.43 14.65
C ARG A 276 4.54 0.94 14.34
N ALA A 277 4.44 0.10 15.38
CA ALA A 277 4.27 -1.34 15.24
C ALA A 277 2.91 -1.69 14.65
N ILE A 278 1.82 -1.05 15.12
CA ILE A 278 0.47 -1.25 14.58
C ILE A 278 0.43 -0.88 13.09
N CYS A 279 1.03 0.25 12.69
CA CYS A 279 1.06 0.68 11.29
C CYS A 279 1.89 -0.25 10.39
N HIS A 280 3.01 -0.77 10.89
CA HIS A 280 3.81 -1.77 10.17
C HIS A 280 3.11 -3.13 10.06
N ARG A 281 2.28 -3.51 11.03
CA ARG A 281 1.45 -4.71 10.98
C ARG A 281 0.24 -4.54 10.05
N ASP A 282 -0.59 -3.55 10.32
CA ASP A 282 -1.95 -3.44 9.76
C ASP A 282 -2.00 -2.57 8.49
N GLY A 283 -1.18 -1.52 8.43
CA GLY A 283 -1.01 -0.67 7.25
C GLY A 283 -1.23 0.77 7.64
N PHE A 284 -0.58 1.71 6.96
CA PHE A 284 -0.78 3.14 7.26
C PHE A 284 -2.26 3.53 7.17
N TYR A 285 -2.94 3.07 6.12
CA TYR A 285 -4.35 3.32 5.86
C TYR A 285 -5.29 2.39 6.63
N SER A 286 -4.80 1.59 7.58
CA SER A 286 -5.66 0.75 8.40
C SER A 286 -6.32 1.58 9.52
N PRO A 287 -7.58 1.31 9.89
CA PRO A 287 -8.23 1.99 11.00
C PRO A 287 -7.46 1.88 12.33
N ASN A 288 -6.85 0.72 12.60
CA ASN A 288 -6.06 0.51 13.82
C ASN A 288 -4.83 1.44 13.88
N CYS A 289 -4.10 1.58 12.78
CA CYS A 289 -2.97 2.50 12.69
C CYS A 289 -3.41 3.94 12.92
N ILE A 290 -4.48 4.37 12.25
CA ILE A 290 -5.01 5.74 12.37
C ILE A 290 -5.47 6.02 13.81
N ILE A 291 -6.17 5.08 14.45
CA ILE A 291 -6.57 5.20 15.87
C ILE A 291 -5.34 5.33 16.77
N ALA A 292 -4.31 4.49 16.58
CA ALA A 292 -3.09 4.53 17.39
C ALA A 292 -2.35 5.87 17.23
N LEU A 293 -2.22 6.36 15.99
CA LEU A 293 -1.61 7.66 15.70
C LEU A 293 -2.40 8.82 16.32
N ARG A 294 -3.74 8.78 16.28
CA ARG A 294 -4.59 9.78 16.95
C ARG A 294 -4.36 9.78 18.47
N LYS A 295 -4.33 8.59 19.10
CA LYS A 295 -4.04 8.45 20.55
C LYS A 295 -2.67 9.03 20.91
N GLN A 296 -1.65 8.78 20.10
CA GLN A 296 -0.32 9.33 20.31
C GLN A 296 -0.33 10.86 20.18
N LYS A 297 -0.91 11.42 19.12
CA LYS A 297 -1.02 12.87 18.93
C LYS A 297 -1.69 13.58 20.12
N ILE A 298 -2.76 12.99 20.68
CA ILE A 298 -3.42 13.51 21.88
C ILE A 298 -2.51 13.44 23.11
N SER A 299 -1.77 12.34 23.26
CA SER A 299 -0.84 12.14 24.39
C SER A 299 0.33 13.12 24.33
N ASP A 300 0.88 13.36 23.14
CA ASP A 300 1.97 14.31 22.90
C ASP A 300 1.51 15.75 23.15
N ALA A 301 0.31 16.10 22.68
CA ALA A 301 -0.30 17.41 22.95
C ALA A 301 -0.45 17.65 24.47
N LYS A 302 -0.92 16.65 25.23
CA LYS A 302 -1.02 16.72 26.69
C LYS A 302 0.34 16.87 27.38
N ALA A 303 1.37 16.17 26.89
CA ALA A 303 2.72 16.26 27.42
C ALA A 303 3.37 17.64 27.17
N SER A 304 3.04 18.27 26.05
CA SER A 304 3.64 19.54 25.64
C SER A 304 3.20 20.77 26.45
N LYS A 305 2.15 20.68 27.29
CA LYS A 305 1.61 21.77 28.15
C LYS A 305 1.74 23.20 27.56
N THR A 306 1.48 23.33 26.26
CA THR A 306 1.19 24.63 25.65
C THR A 306 -0.33 24.77 25.69
N PRO A 307 -0.91 25.90 26.14
CA PRO A 307 -2.36 26.02 26.29
C PRO A 307 -3.09 25.67 24.99
N ILE A 308 -3.96 24.66 25.07
CA ILE A 308 -4.71 24.04 23.98
C ILE A 308 -5.92 24.93 23.63
N SER A 309 -5.69 26.19 23.24
CA SER A 309 -6.79 27.02 22.72
C SER A 309 -6.91 26.95 21.19
N ASN A 310 -5.94 26.38 20.46
CA ASN A 310 -5.91 26.45 18.99
C ASN A 310 -5.76 25.11 18.22
N VAL A 311 -5.72 23.94 18.88
CA VAL A 311 -5.35 22.67 18.18
C VAL A 311 -6.55 21.77 17.83
N LEU A 312 -7.76 22.08 18.30
CA LEU A 312 -8.97 21.25 18.08
C LEU A 312 -10.19 22.02 17.53
N GLY A 313 -9.98 23.09 16.76
CA GLY A 313 -11.04 23.87 16.13
C GLY A 313 -11.75 23.19 14.93
N GLY A 314 -12.05 21.89 15.00
CA GLY A 314 -12.66 21.18 13.86
C GLY A 314 -13.43 19.89 14.18
N LEU A 315 -13.76 19.64 15.45
CA LEU A 315 -14.69 18.57 15.84
C LEU A 315 -15.84 19.20 16.62
N GLU A 316 -16.74 19.86 15.91
CA GLU A 316 -18.09 20.06 16.42
C GLU A 316 -18.86 18.74 16.33
N PRO A 317 -19.68 18.40 17.34
CA PRO A 317 -20.55 17.25 17.29
C PRO A 317 -21.70 17.51 16.31
N PHE A 318 -21.74 16.72 15.24
CA PHE A 318 -22.95 16.46 14.47
C PHE A 318 -23.43 15.03 14.78
#